data_AF-A0A9E5FQ17-F1
#
_entry.id   AF-A0A9E5FQ17-F1
#
_cell.length_a   1.000
_cell.length_b   1.000
_cell.length_c   1.000
_cell.angle_alpha   90.00
_cell.angle_beta   90.00
_cell.angle_gamma   90.00
#
_symmetry.space_group_name_H-M   'P 1'
#
loop_
_entity.id
_entity.type
_entity.pdbx_description
1 polymer ?
#
loop_
_entity_poly.entity_id
_entity_poly.type
_entity_poly.pdbx_seq_one_letter_code
_entity_poly.pdbx_strand_id
1 'polypeptide(L)'
;MIQLFAGNRPYSIFLLPLLIFGFHVFNHAHFAGTSPEFLDFGMWGRLEKPITSNALLWLEGLSGLLVFAQAVLLNFIYNTYEFQERNTYVVSFAFVVLSSFFSSFYLLEGMSIGLIFLSMVFYQFFKLNQNESSNHAIFNGAFFLGLSITCYPPLLIGLPFFASMYLIGRPWNLRSFIVFLLGVGVALFYGVMYRLFYHLPLGVYWPQGHSFLFESTLANYVVLSALIVTGVFSLMGLRERIKTASNRLKKKFQMIGFSLVALLTAFFCEGFLYAGSPKMHLFLMPLCLLFAFPLLQKRMRFATS
;
A
#
# COMPACT_ATOMS: atom_id res chain seq x y z
N MET A 1 -16.66 17.90 -5.10
CA MET A 1 -16.52 16.81 -4.10
C MET A 1 -15.31 16.98 -3.19
N ILE A 2 -14.11 17.30 -3.70
CA ILE A 2 -12.88 17.46 -2.88
C ILE A 2 -13.07 18.42 -1.68
N GLN A 3 -13.79 19.52 -1.85
CA GLN A 3 -14.08 20.47 -0.76
C GLN A 3 -14.93 19.87 0.38
N LEU A 4 -15.75 18.84 0.10
CA LEU A 4 -16.53 18.13 1.13
C LEU A 4 -15.63 17.25 2.00
N PHE A 5 -14.63 16.60 1.38
CA PHE A 5 -13.66 15.73 2.07
C PHE A 5 -12.51 16.52 2.72
N ALA A 6 -12.23 17.74 2.26
CA ALA A 6 -11.25 18.65 2.87
C ALA A 6 -11.74 19.26 4.19
N GLY A 7 -13.06 19.27 4.42
CA GLY A 7 -13.64 19.70 5.69
C GLY A 7 -13.55 18.61 6.76
N ASN A 8 -13.45 19.00 8.02
CA ASN A 8 -13.59 18.10 9.17
C ASN A 8 -15.07 17.74 9.37
N ARG A 9 -15.64 16.99 8.44
CA ARG A 9 -17.06 16.65 8.40
C ARG A 9 -17.21 15.13 8.30
N PRO A 10 -17.50 14.43 9.40
CA PRO A 10 -17.52 12.97 9.45
C PRO A 10 -18.46 12.32 8.42
N TYR A 11 -19.52 13.04 8.01
CA TYR A 11 -20.47 12.52 7.03
C TYR A 11 -19.85 12.23 5.66
N SER A 12 -18.67 12.78 5.34
CA SER A 12 -17.97 12.49 4.09
C SER A 12 -17.56 11.01 3.98
N ILE A 13 -17.33 10.33 5.12
CA ILE A 13 -17.02 8.89 5.11
C ILE A 13 -18.20 8.06 4.60
N PHE A 14 -19.44 8.47 4.90
CA PHE A 14 -20.64 7.75 4.41
C PHE A 14 -20.83 7.84 2.90
N LEU A 15 -20.14 8.76 2.22
CA LEU A 15 -20.11 8.82 0.76
C LEU A 15 -19.15 7.81 0.12
N LEU A 16 -18.19 7.26 0.88
CA LEU A 16 -17.21 6.31 0.35
C LEU A 16 -17.86 4.98 -0.09
N PRO A 17 -18.74 4.33 0.70
CA PRO A 17 -19.40 3.11 0.25
C PRO A 17 -20.22 3.30 -1.03
N LEU A 18 -20.91 4.45 -1.16
CA LEU A 18 -21.66 4.79 -2.37
C LEU A 18 -20.74 4.89 -3.60
N LEU A 19 -19.58 5.53 -3.42
CA LEU A 19 -18.61 5.73 -4.49
C LEU A 19 -17.93 4.42 -4.91
N ILE A 20 -17.57 3.57 -3.93
CA ILE A 20 -17.04 2.22 -4.18
C ILE A 20 -18.08 1.37 -4.91
N PHE A 21 -19.33 1.35 -4.41
CA PHE A 21 -20.42 0.63 -5.05
C PHE A 21 -20.64 1.09 -6.50
N GLY A 22 -20.64 2.40 -6.74
CA GLY A 22 -20.75 2.97 -8.08
C GLY A 22 -19.66 2.47 -9.04
N PHE A 23 -18.40 2.42 -8.59
CA PHE A 23 -17.31 1.86 -9.38
C PHE A 23 -17.47 0.36 -9.64
N HIS A 24 -17.85 -0.42 -8.64
CA HIS A 24 -18.07 -1.87 -8.82
C HIS A 24 -19.23 -2.15 -9.80
N VAL A 25 -20.35 -1.43 -9.69
CA VAL A 25 -21.48 -1.57 -10.62
C VAL A 25 -21.06 -1.19 -12.03
N PHE A 26 -20.32 -0.09 -12.20
CA PHE A 26 -19.82 0.32 -13.51
C PHE A 26 -18.87 -0.72 -14.12
N ASN A 27 -17.94 -1.25 -13.32
CA ASN A 27 -17.01 -2.28 -13.76
C ASN A 27 -17.74 -3.57 -14.13
N HIS A 28 -18.70 -4.01 -13.32
CA HIS A 28 -19.50 -5.19 -13.59
C HIS A 28 -20.33 -5.02 -14.87
N ALA A 29 -20.92 -3.85 -15.11
CA ALA A 29 -21.70 -3.59 -16.32
C ALA A 29 -20.85 -3.56 -17.60
N HIS A 30 -19.61 -3.09 -17.54
CA HIS A 30 -18.75 -2.92 -18.71
C HIS A 30 -17.85 -4.14 -19.00
N PHE A 31 -17.47 -4.89 -17.96
CA PHE A 31 -16.55 -6.02 -18.04
C PHE A 31 -17.24 -7.34 -17.63
N ALA A 32 -18.58 -7.40 -17.66
CA ALA A 32 -19.35 -8.61 -17.42
C ALA A 32 -18.80 -9.78 -18.25
N GLY A 33 -18.23 -10.79 -17.59
CA GLY A 33 -17.75 -12.03 -18.22
C GLY A 33 -16.24 -12.16 -18.39
N THR A 34 -15.43 -11.11 -18.17
CA THR A 34 -13.96 -11.22 -18.17
C THR A 34 -13.46 -11.57 -16.77
N SER A 35 -13.37 -12.87 -16.47
CA SER A 35 -12.73 -13.35 -15.24
C SER A 35 -11.22 -13.53 -15.45
N PRO A 36 -10.37 -13.11 -14.50
CA PRO A 36 -8.92 -13.36 -14.58
C PRO A 36 -8.66 -14.87 -14.58
N GLU A 37 -7.63 -15.31 -15.30
CA GLU A 37 -7.26 -16.74 -15.43
C GLU A 37 -6.89 -17.37 -14.08
N PHE A 38 -6.26 -16.59 -13.19
CA PHE A 38 -5.95 -16.98 -11.83
C PHE A 38 -5.97 -15.76 -10.91
N LEU A 39 -6.25 -15.99 -9.62
CA LEU A 39 -6.05 -15.00 -8.56
C LEU A 39 -4.84 -15.41 -7.72
N ASP A 40 -3.90 -14.49 -7.54
CA ASP A 40 -2.66 -14.76 -6.82
C ASP A 40 -2.70 -14.25 -5.37
N PHE A 41 -2.47 -15.16 -4.41
CA PHE A 41 -2.39 -14.88 -2.98
C PHE A 41 -0.94 -14.95 -2.44
N GLY A 42 0.06 -14.88 -3.31
CA GLY A 42 1.47 -14.90 -2.93
C GLY A 42 1.85 -16.25 -2.35
N MET A 43 2.42 -16.28 -1.15
CA MET A 43 2.85 -17.53 -0.50
C MET A 43 1.69 -18.48 -0.20
N TRP A 44 0.46 -18.00 -0.18
CA TRP A 44 -0.74 -18.79 0.16
C TRP A 44 -1.33 -19.55 -1.04
N GLY A 45 -0.73 -19.44 -2.22
CA GLY A 45 -1.13 -20.19 -3.41
C GLY A 45 -1.89 -19.34 -4.42
N ARG A 46 -2.44 -20.02 -5.43
CA ARG A 46 -3.19 -19.40 -6.53
C ARG A 46 -4.55 -20.08 -6.63
N LEU A 47 -5.57 -19.29 -6.93
CA LEU A 47 -6.91 -19.78 -7.19
C LEU A 47 -7.12 -19.78 -8.71
N GLU A 48 -7.12 -20.99 -9.29
CA GLU A 48 -7.27 -21.22 -10.73
C GLU A 48 -8.75 -21.40 -11.11
N LYS A 49 -9.09 -21.14 -12.38
CA LYS A 49 -10.45 -21.36 -12.92
C LYS A 49 -10.88 -22.83 -12.84
N PRO A 50 -12.20 -23.12 -12.77
CA PRO A 50 -13.33 -22.18 -12.92
C PRO A 50 -13.80 -21.57 -11.59
N ILE A 51 -13.84 -20.23 -11.55
CA ILE A 51 -14.51 -19.48 -10.48
C ILE A 51 -15.99 -19.44 -10.82
N THR A 52 -16.84 -20.03 -9.98
CA THR A 52 -18.30 -19.96 -10.18
C THR A 52 -18.79 -18.51 -10.11
N SER A 53 -19.86 -18.18 -10.85
CA SER A 53 -20.43 -16.82 -10.88
C SER A 53 -20.78 -16.29 -9.48
N ASN A 54 -21.30 -17.16 -8.60
CA ASN A 54 -21.60 -16.81 -7.21
C ASN A 54 -20.33 -16.49 -6.41
N ALA A 55 -19.25 -17.27 -6.57
CA ALA A 55 -17.99 -17.00 -5.90
C ALA A 55 -17.36 -15.69 -6.36
N LEU A 56 -17.50 -15.33 -7.64
CA LEU A 56 -17.02 -14.06 -8.18
C LEU A 56 -17.69 -12.86 -7.49
N LEU A 57 -19.02 -12.89 -7.33
CA LEU A 57 -19.75 -11.82 -6.63
C LEU A 57 -19.32 -11.67 -5.16
N TRP A 58 -19.04 -12.78 -4.47
CA TRP A 58 -18.50 -12.74 -3.11
C TRP A 58 -17.10 -12.12 -3.07
N LEU A 59 -16.22 -12.47 -4.02
CA LEU A 59 -14.87 -11.91 -4.12
C LEU A 59 -14.92 -10.40 -4.44
N GLU A 60 -15.82 -9.97 -5.31
CA GLU A 60 -16.04 -8.55 -5.62
C GLU A 60 -16.54 -7.78 -4.40
N GLY A 61 -17.55 -8.31 -3.70
CA GLY A 61 -18.10 -7.71 -2.50
C GLY A 61 -17.08 -7.60 -1.36
N LEU A 62 -16.30 -8.67 -1.13
CA LEU A 62 -15.22 -8.66 -0.16
C LEU A 62 -14.12 -7.67 -0.53
N SER A 63 -13.78 -7.56 -1.82
CA SER A 63 -12.81 -6.55 -2.30
C SER A 63 -13.29 -5.13 -1.97
N GLY A 64 -14.54 -4.79 -2.27
CA GLY A 64 -15.12 -3.48 -1.96
C GLY A 64 -15.10 -3.16 -0.45
N LEU A 65 -15.39 -4.16 0.40
CA LEU A 65 -15.28 -4.01 1.86
C LEU A 65 -13.84 -3.77 2.32
N LEU A 66 -12.86 -4.49 1.75
CA LEU A 66 -11.45 -4.27 2.07
C LEU A 66 -10.95 -2.92 1.60
N VAL A 67 -11.35 -2.45 0.41
CA VAL A 67 -11.02 -1.11 -0.08
C VAL A 67 -11.58 -0.04 0.87
N PHE A 68 -12.83 -0.19 1.31
CA PHE A 68 -13.42 0.72 2.29
C PHE A 68 -12.63 0.71 3.61
N ALA A 69 -12.31 -0.47 4.13
CA ALA A 69 -11.51 -0.62 5.35
C ALA A 69 -10.13 0.03 5.21
N GLN A 70 -9.46 -0.13 4.06
CA GLN A 70 -8.17 0.51 3.77
C GLN A 70 -8.27 2.03 3.70
N ALA A 71 -9.28 2.56 3.02
CA ALA A 71 -9.51 4.00 2.91
C ALA A 71 -9.71 4.63 4.30
N VAL A 72 -10.51 3.98 5.14
CA VAL A 72 -10.75 4.41 6.53
C VAL A 72 -9.48 4.30 7.37
N LEU A 73 -8.75 3.18 7.28
CA LEU A 73 -7.52 2.96 8.02
C LEU A 73 -6.43 3.98 7.68
N LEU A 74 -6.19 4.25 6.40
CA LEU A 74 -5.22 5.26 5.97
C LEU A 74 -5.58 6.65 6.48
N ASN A 75 -6.87 6.99 6.43
CA ASN A 75 -7.34 8.29 6.90
C ASN A 75 -7.24 8.40 8.44
N PHE A 76 -7.51 7.31 9.14
CA PHE A 76 -7.27 7.22 10.58
C PHE A 76 -5.79 7.45 10.89
N ILE A 77 -4.87 6.73 10.23
CA ILE A 77 -3.41 6.91 10.38
C ILE A 77 -3.02 8.38 10.12
N TYR A 78 -3.53 8.98 9.04
CA TYR A 78 -3.22 10.36 8.68
C TYR A 78 -3.63 11.37 9.77
N ASN A 79 -4.82 11.22 10.33
CA ASN A 79 -5.34 12.11 11.36
C ASN A 79 -4.71 11.83 12.73
N THR A 80 -4.55 10.57 13.14
CA THR A 80 -3.92 10.19 14.42
C THR A 80 -2.49 10.70 14.54
N TYR A 81 -1.75 10.72 13.43
CA TYR A 81 -0.37 11.19 13.40
C TYR A 81 -0.22 12.66 13.02
N GLU A 82 -1.32 13.42 13.00
CA GLU A 82 -1.34 14.88 12.84
C GLU A 82 -0.50 15.36 11.65
N PHE A 83 -0.64 14.68 10.50
CA PHE A 83 -0.01 15.15 9.27
C PHE A 83 -0.53 16.55 8.87
N GLN A 84 -1.76 16.87 9.28
CA GLN A 84 -2.37 18.18 9.23
C GLN A 84 -2.84 18.63 10.61
N GLU A 85 -2.93 19.95 10.79
CA GLU A 85 -3.42 20.57 12.04
C GLU A 85 -4.91 20.32 12.27
N ARG A 86 -5.67 20.07 11.20
CA ARG A 86 -7.09 19.75 11.26
C ARG A 86 -7.33 18.40 10.59
N ASN A 87 -8.23 17.62 11.18
CA ASN A 87 -8.68 16.37 10.60
C ASN A 87 -9.26 16.60 9.20
N THR A 88 -8.93 15.68 8.31
CA THR A 88 -9.35 15.69 6.92
C THR A 88 -9.75 14.28 6.49
N TYR A 89 -10.54 14.19 5.43
CA TYR A 89 -10.97 12.94 4.81
C TYR A 89 -10.44 12.81 3.37
N VAL A 90 -9.59 13.73 2.91
CA VAL A 90 -9.03 13.74 1.56
C VAL A 90 -8.19 12.49 1.28
N VAL A 91 -7.50 11.93 2.28
CA VAL A 91 -6.70 10.70 2.10
C VAL A 91 -7.59 9.52 1.74
N SER A 92 -8.71 9.33 2.46
CA SER A 92 -9.66 8.26 2.14
C SER A 92 -10.24 8.39 0.73
N PHE A 93 -10.59 9.62 0.32
CA PHE A 93 -11.10 9.89 -1.03
C PHE A 93 -10.04 9.63 -2.10
N ALA A 94 -8.83 10.15 -1.91
CA ALA A 94 -7.72 9.95 -2.83
C ALA A 94 -7.38 8.45 -2.98
N PHE A 95 -7.40 7.69 -1.88
CA PHE A 95 -7.19 6.26 -1.93
C PHE A 95 -8.24 5.55 -2.78
N VAL A 96 -9.54 5.80 -2.56
CA VAL A 96 -10.60 5.14 -3.35
C VAL A 96 -10.49 5.48 -4.84
N VAL A 97 -10.26 6.75 -5.18
CA VAL A 97 -10.16 7.18 -6.58
C VAL A 97 -8.90 6.64 -7.26
N LEU A 98 -7.75 6.62 -6.56
CA LEU A 98 -6.51 6.11 -7.16
C LEU A 98 -6.51 4.57 -7.21
N SER A 99 -7.15 3.90 -6.25
CA SER A 99 -7.26 2.44 -6.24
C SER A 99 -8.21 1.92 -7.32
N SER A 100 -9.24 2.68 -7.74
CA SER A 100 -10.17 2.26 -8.79
C SER A 100 -9.52 2.02 -10.16
N PHE A 101 -8.26 2.41 -10.35
CA PHE A 101 -7.48 2.12 -11.56
C PHE A 101 -6.84 0.71 -11.56
N PHE A 102 -6.89 -0.01 -10.44
CA PHE A 102 -6.25 -1.32 -10.27
C PHE A 102 -7.26 -2.45 -10.20
N SER A 103 -6.89 -3.64 -10.70
CA SER A 103 -7.73 -4.84 -10.62
C SER A 103 -8.06 -5.24 -9.18
N SER A 104 -7.13 -5.05 -8.24
CA SER A 104 -7.33 -5.42 -6.83
C SER A 104 -8.32 -4.50 -6.09
N PHE A 105 -8.85 -3.46 -6.74
CA PHE A 105 -10.02 -2.73 -6.25
C PHE A 105 -11.30 -3.54 -6.45
N TYR A 106 -11.42 -4.18 -7.61
CA TYR A 106 -12.63 -4.89 -8.02
C TYR A 106 -12.64 -6.34 -7.57
N LEU A 107 -11.48 -6.99 -7.52
CA LEU A 107 -11.35 -8.41 -7.19
C LEU A 107 -10.43 -8.63 -5.99
N LEU A 108 -10.84 -9.56 -5.13
CA LEU A 108 -10.05 -9.94 -3.96
C LEU A 108 -8.84 -10.75 -4.39
N GLU A 109 -7.65 -10.18 -4.18
CA GLU A 109 -6.36 -10.83 -4.39
C GLU A 109 -5.47 -10.68 -3.17
N GLY A 110 -4.35 -11.43 -3.14
CA GLY A 110 -3.32 -11.26 -2.11
C GLY A 110 -2.84 -9.83 -2.00
N MET A 111 -2.82 -9.07 -3.10
CA MET A 111 -2.42 -7.67 -3.09
C MET A 111 -3.35 -6.80 -2.23
N SER A 112 -4.68 -6.98 -2.32
CA SER A 112 -5.64 -6.21 -1.53
C SER A 112 -5.43 -6.44 -0.02
N ILE A 113 -5.11 -7.68 0.37
CA ILE A 113 -4.82 -8.05 1.76
C ILE A 113 -3.45 -7.51 2.20
N GLY A 114 -2.42 -7.67 1.36
CA GLY A 114 -1.07 -7.20 1.64
C GLY A 114 -1.02 -5.68 1.86
N LEU A 115 -1.82 -4.93 1.11
CA LEU A 115 -1.98 -3.49 1.31
C LEU A 115 -2.48 -3.15 2.72
N ILE A 116 -3.47 -3.85 3.27
CA ILE A 116 -3.93 -3.62 4.66
C ILE A 116 -2.77 -3.79 5.65
N PHE A 117 -2.01 -4.87 5.51
CA PHE A 117 -0.85 -5.10 6.37
C PHE A 117 0.21 -4.01 6.20
N LEU A 118 0.46 -3.55 4.98
CA LEU A 118 1.36 -2.43 4.71
C LEU A 118 0.88 -1.11 5.36
N SER A 119 -0.44 -0.84 5.37
CA SER A 119 -1.00 0.28 6.15
C SER A 119 -0.71 0.13 7.65
N MET A 120 -0.84 -1.09 8.19
CA MET A 120 -0.54 -1.36 9.59
C MET A 120 0.95 -1.20 9.92
N VAL A 121 1.87 -1.41 8.96
CA VAL A 121 3.29 -1.08 9.12
C VAL A 121 3.47 0.41 9.40
N PHE A 122 2.84 1.29 8.61
CA PHE A 122 2.88 2.74 8.85
C PHE A 122 2.28 3.10 10.20
N TYR A 123 1.14 2.49 10.56
CA TYR A 123 0.52 2.71 11.86
C TYR A 123 1.49 2.40 13.01
N GLN A 124 2.23 1.29 12.96
CA GLN A 124 3.14 0.91 14.02
C GLN A 124 4.43 1.74 14.02
N PHE A 125 5.02 2.02 12.86
CA PHE A 125 6.30 2.74 12.78
C PHE A 125 6.16 4.24 13.05
N PHE A 126 5.04 4.88 12.71
CA PHE A 126 4.79 6.28 13.09
C PHE A 126 4.59 6.48 14.59
N LYS A 127 4.29 5.40 15.34
CA LYS A 127 4.19 5.42 16.81
C LYS A 127 5.56 5.52 17.49
N LEU A 128 6.64 5.15 16.80
CA LEU A 128 7.96 5.04 17.40
C LEU A 128 8.47 6.42 17.88
N ASN A 129 8.70 6.50 19.19
CA ASN A 129 9.36 7.63 19.84
C ASN A 129 10.75 7.21 20.33
N GLN A 130 11.69 8.15 20.37
CA GLN A 130 13.09 7.85 20.71
C GLN A 130 13.29 7.39 22.17
N ASN A 131 12.43 7.86 23.09
CA ASN A 131 12.64 7.72 24.54
C ASN A 131 11.76 6.64 25.21
N GLU A 132 10.87 5.98 24.48
CA GLU A 132 9.95 4.98 25.04
C GLU A 132 10.36 3.55 24.64
N SER A 133 10.15 2.58 25.53
CA SER A 133 10.39 1.16 25.31
C SER A 133 9.38 0.56 24.32
N SER A 134 9.51 0.89 23.04
CA SER A 134 8.54 0.55 21.99
C SER A 134 8.86 -0.76 21.25
N ASN A 135 9.47 -1.75 21.91
CA ASN A 135 9.82 -3.03 21.27
C ASN A 135 8.57 -3.76 20.72
N HIS A 136 7.42 -3.61 21.36
CA HIS A 136 6.15 -4.15 20.87
C HIS A 136 5.72 -3.53 19.54
N ALA A 137 5.91 -2.22 19.36
CA ALA A 137 5.59 -1.55 18.09
C ALA A 137 6.55 -1.97 16.97
N ILE A 138 7.84 -2.17 17.30
CA ILE A 138 8.84 -2.70 16.36
C ILE A 138 8.44 -4.12 15.92
N PHE A 139 8.14 -5.01 16.86
CA PHE A 139 7.69 -6.37 16.57
C PHE A 139 6.43 -6.37 15.72
N ASN A 140 5.39 -5.62 16.13
CA ASN A 140 4.11 -5.59 15.41
C ASN A 140 4.28 -5.02 14.00
N GLY A 141 5.01 -3.93 13.83
CA GLY A 141 5.27 -3.35 12.51
C GLY A 141 6.05 -4.31 11.61
N ALA A 142 7.06 -4.98 12.15
CA ALA A 142 7.81 -6.01 11.42
C ALA A 142 6.95 -7.25 11.10
N PHE A 143 6.07 -7.66 12.01
CA PHE A 143 5.14 -8.77 11.79
C PHE A 143 4.12 -8.46 10.69
N PHE A 144 3.53 -7.26 10.69
CA PHE A 144 2.67 -6.81 9.59
C PHE A 144 3.42 -6.70 8.27
N LEU A 145 4.68 -6.24 8.29
CA LEU A 145 5.53 -6.25 7.10
C LEU A 145 5.73 -7.68 6.59
N GLY A 146 6.03 -8.63 7.48
CA GLY A 146 6.15 -10.04 7.14
C GLY A 146 4.87 -10.62 6.53
N LEU A 147 3.68 -10.29 7.07
CA LEU A 147 2.40 -10.68 6.49
C LEU A 147 2.17 -10.04 5.10
N SER A 148 2.57 -8.79 4.91
CA SER A 148 2.54 -8.17 3.59
C SER A 148 3.48 -8.86 2.60
N ILE A 149 4.66 -9.32 3.06
CA ILE A 149 5.60 -10.10 2.23
C ILE A 149 5.01 -11.47 1.89
N THR A 150 4.30 -12.15 2.80
CA THR A 150 3.68 -13.43 2.43
C THR A 150 2.58 -13.24 1.38
N CYS A 151 1.86 -12.12 1.39
CA CYS A 151 0.90 -11.79 0.33
C CYS A 151 1.55 -11.34 -0.98
N TYR A 152 2.72 -10.69 -0.92
CA TYR A 152 3.50 -10.25 -2.08
C TYR A 152 5.01 -10.43 -1.81
N PRO A 153 5.58 -11.60 -2.17
CA PRO A 153 6.95 -11.96 -1.83
C PRO A 153 8.06 -11.01 -2.31
N PRO A 154 7.96 -10.32 -3.47
CA PRO A 154 9.00 -9.40 -3.91
C PRO A 154 9.28 -8.25 -2.93
N LEU A 155 8.35 -7.93 -2.02
CA LEU A 155 8.57 -6.94 -0.96
C LEU A 155 9.74 -7.31 -0.02
N LEU A 156 10.13 -8.59 0.04
CA LEU A 156 11.26 -9.05 0.85
C LEU A 156 12.57 -8.33 0.49
N ILE A 157 12.75 -7.98 -0.78
CA ILE A 157 13.96 -7.26 -1.25
C ILE A 157 13.99 -5.83 -0.69
N GLY A 158 12.82 -5.22 -0.46
CA GLY A 158 12.69 -3.90 0.15
C GLY A 158 12.95 -3.87 1.66
N LEU A 159 13.18 -5.02 2.31
CA LEU A 159 13.32 -5.13 3.76
C LEU A 159 14.41 -4.23 4.38
N PRO A 160 15.60 -4.02 3.78
CA PRO A 160 16.59 -3.09 4.33
C PRO A 160 16.07 -1.65 4.43
N PHE A 161 15.24 -1.23 3.48
CA PHE A 161 14.64 0.11 3.47
C PHE A 161 13.49 0.22 4.48
N PHE A 162 12.71 -0.85 4.66
CA PHE A 162 11.73 -0.91 5.76
C PHE A 162 12.40 -0.93 7.14
N ALA A 163 13.53 -1.63 7.29
CA ALA A 163 14.33 -1.58 8.52
C ALA A 163 14.84 -0.15 8.78
N SER A 164 15.15 0.62 7.74
CA SER A 164 15.54 2.03 7.88
C SER A 164 14.42 2.89 8.49
N MET A 165 13.14 2.55 8.30
CA MET A 165 12.03 3.25 8.97
C MET A 165 12.12 3.12 10.50
N TYR A 166 12.48 1.94 10.99
CA TYR A 166 12.74 1.71 12.41
C TYR A 166 13.93 2.56 12.91
N LEU A 167 15.00 2.66 12.10
CA LEU A 167 16.21 3.43 12.46
C LEU A 167 16.02 4.95 12.48
N ILE A 168 15.06 5.47 11.73
CA ILE A 168 14.68 6.89 11.81
C ILE A 168 13.94 7.16 13.11
N GLY A 169 13.09 6.22 13.55
CA GLY A 169 12.34 6.33 14.79
C GLY A 169 13.23 6.23 16.03
N ARG A 170 14.32 5.45 15.97
CA ARG A 170 15.16 5.14 17.13
C ARG A 170 16.61 4.84 16.72
N PRO A 171 17.61 5.20 17.56
CA PRO A 171 18.98 4.74 17.35
C PRO A 171 19.08 3.21 17.30
N TRP A 172 20.05 2.72 16.55
CA TRP A 172 20.31 1.29 16.39
C TRP A 172 20.59 0.61 17.74
N ASN A 173 19.88 -0.49 17.99
CA ASN A 173 20.17 -1.41 19.09
C ASN A 173 20.00 -2.85 18.60
N LEU A 174 20.98 -3.71 18.87
CA LEU A 174 20.96 -5.13 18.48
C LEU A 174 19.70 -5.85 18.97
N ARG A 175 19.26 -5.60 20.21
CA ARG A 175 18.05 -6.23 20.77
C ARG A 175 16.82 -5.86 19.96
N SER A 176 16.67 -4.58 19.61
CA SER A 176 15.54 -4.08 18.83
C SER A 176 15.60 -4.55 17.37
N PHE A 177 16.80 -4.71 16.81
CA PHE A 177 16.98 -5.32 15.49
C PHE A 177 16.59 -6.80 15.48
N ILE A 178 16.97 -7.59 16.50
CA ILE A 178 16.53 -8.98 16.63
C ILE A 178 15.00 -9.04 16.74
N VAL A 179 14.38 -8.15 17.51
CA VAL A 179 12.91 -8.08 17.62
C VAL A 179 12.26 -7.79 16.26
N PHE A 180 12.84 -6.90 15.46
CA PHE A 180 12.40 -6.65 14.08
C PHE A 180 12.51 -7.91 13.21
N LEU A 181 13.67 -8.59 13.23
CA LEU A 181 13.88 -9.82 12.47
C LEU A 181 12.92 -10.93 12.90
N LEU A 182 12.65 -11.08 14.19
CA LEU A 182 11.68 -12.04 14.70
C LEU A 182 10.26 -11.71 14.21
N GLY A 183 9.86 -10.44 14.19
CA GLY A 183 8.55 -10.03 13.67
C GLY A 183 8.35 -10.47 12.22
N VAL A 184 9.29 -10.13 11.32
CA VAL A 184 9.24 -10.59 9.93
C VAL A 184 9.33 -12.11 9.83
N GLY A 185 10.27 -12.71 10.57
CA GLY A 185 10.59 -14.13 10.52
C GLY A 185 9.42 -15.02 10.91
N VAL A 186 8.61 -14.64 11.91
CA VAL A 186 7.42 -15.40 12.30
C VAL A 186 6.42 -15.50 11.15
N ALA A 187 6.09 -14.38 10.51
CA ALA A 187 5.12 -14.40 9.40
C ALA A 187 5.64 -15.19 8.19
N LEU A 188 6.93 -15.02 7.84
CA LEU A 188 7.55 -15.78 6.76
C LEU A 188 7.62 -17.28 7.07
N PHE A 189 7.94 -17.65 8.30
CA PHE A 189 7.96 -19.05 8.74
C PHE A 189 6.62 -19.72 8.48
N TYR A 190 5.50 -19.10 8.87
CA TYR A 190 4.17 -19.63 8.57
C TYR A 190 3.89 -19.73 7.07
N GLY A 191 4.25 -18.72 6.28
CA GLY A 191 4.08 -18.76 4.82
C GLY A 191 4.87 -19.89 4.16
N VAL A 192 6.10 -20.13 4.59
CA VAL A 192 6.94 -21.24 4.11
C VAL A 192 6.38 -22.58 4.55
N MET A 193 6.01 -22.73 5.84
CA MET A 193 5.46 -23.98 6.36
C MET A 193 4.15 -24.36 5.67
N TYR A 194 3.28 -23.39 5.38
CA TYR A 194 2.06 -23.61 4.60
C TYR A 194 2.38 -24.21 3.23
N ARG A 195 3.35 -23.64 2.50
CA ARG A 195 3.76 -24.17 1.20
C ARG A 195 4.33 -25.57 1.26
N LEU A 196 5.18 -25.85 2.25
CA LEU A 196 5.75 -27.17 2.44
C LEU A 196 4.66 -28.21 2.76
N PHE A 197 3.69 -27.84 3.59
CA PHE A 197 2.59 -28.72 3.99
C PHE A 197 1.66 -29.06 2.82
N TYR A 198 1.36 -28.09 1.96
CA TYR A 198 0.50 -28.27 0.78
C TYR A 198 1.28 -28.62 -0.50
N HIS A 199 2.57 -28.94 -0.39
CA HIS A 199 3.45 -29.26 -1.53
C HIS A 199 3.42 -28.21 -2.66
N LEU A 200 3.22 -26.94 -2.32
CA LEU A 200 3.22 -25.84 -3.28
C LEU A 200 4.66 -25.50 -3.71
N PRO A 201 4.90 -25.23 -5.00
CA PRO A 201 6.23 -24.97 -5.51
C PRO A 201 6.82 -23.68 -4.91
N LEU A 202 7.97 -23.78 -4.23
CA LEU A 202 8.66 -22.62 -3.67
C LEU A 202 9.22 -21.68 -4.76
N GLY A 203 9.51 -22.22 -5.95
CA GLY A 203 10.21 -21.53 -7.04
C GLY A 203 9.43 -20.43 -7.76
N VAL A 204 8.11 -20.32 -7.56
CA VAL A 204 7.27 -19.30 -8.23
C VAL A 204 7.67 -17.87 -7.82
N TYR A 205 8.23 -17.71 -6.62
CA TYR A 205 8.71 -16.43 -6.09
C TYR A 205 10.18 -16.51 -5.70
N TRP A 206 10.97 -17.27 -6.47
CA TRP A 206 12.42 -17.24 -6.41
C TRP A 206 12.97 -16.56 -7.67
N PRO A 207 14.11 -15.86 -7.62
CA PRO A 207 14.72 -15.29 -8.81
C PRO A 207 14.93 -16.36 -9.89
N GLN A 208 14.28 -16.21 -11.04
CA GLN A 208 14.40 -17.11 -12.19
C GLN A 208 15.22 -16.50 -13.33
N GLY A 209 15.67 -15.24 -13.20
CA GLY A 209 16.58 -14.60 -14.14
C GLY A 209 15.93 -14.41 -15.51
N HIS A 210 14.94 -13.52 -15.59
CA HIS A 210 14.20 -13.25 -16.83
C HIS A 210 14.60 -11.88 -17.42
N SER A 211 14.49 -11.73 -18.74
CA SER A 211 14.53 -10.41 -19.37
C SER A 211 13.32 -9.59 -18.92
N PHE A 212 13.48 -8.27 -18.75
CA PHE A 212 12.41 -7.37 -18.29
C PHE A 212 11.21 -7.40 -19.25
N LEU A 213 10.25 -8.28 -18.99
CA LEU A 213 9.01 -8.40 -19.75
C LEU A 213 7.92 -7.64 -19.01
N PHE A 214 7.94 -6.33 -19.18
CA PHE A 214 6.74 -5.55 -18.90
C PHE A 214 5.74 -5.87 -20.02
N GLU A 215 4.77 -6.75 -19.75
CA GLU A 215 3.63 -6.94 -20.65
C GLU A 215 2.91 -5.59 -20.80
N SER A 216 3.23 -4.93 -21.90
CA SER A 216 3.01 -3.50 -22.11
C SER A 216 1.64 -3.29 -22.73
N THR A 217 0.60 -3.43 -21.91
CA THR A 217 -0.74 -2.99 -22.30
C THR A 217 -0.82 -1.46 -22.22
N LEU A 218 -1.59 -0.83 -23.11
CA LEU A 218 -1.87 0.61 -23.07
C LEU A 218 -2.40 1.04 -21.69
N ALA A 219 -3.21 0.20 -21.05
CA ALA A 219 -3.75 0.43 -19.71
C ALA A 219 -2.63 0.60 -18.67
N ASN A 220 -1.60 -0.25 -18.70
CA ASN A 220 -0.47 -0.17 -17.76
C ASN A 220 0.30 1.16 -17.90
N TYR A 221 0.47 1.68 -19.12
CA TYR A 221 1.10 3.00 -19.34
C TYR A 221 0.24 4.14 -18.82
N VAL A 222 -1.07 4.09 -19.02
CA VAL A 222 -2.00 5.10 -18.49
C VAL A 222 -1.92 5.13 -16.96
N VAL A 223 -1.99 3.98 -16.30
CA VAL A 223 -1.87 3.87 -14.84
C VAL A 223 -0.52 4.38 -14.35
N LEU A 224 0.57 3.98 -15.00
CA LEU A 224 1.92 4.46 -14.66
C LEU A 224 2.02 5.99 -14.79
N SER A 225 1.50 6.56 -15.87
CA SER A 225 1.51 8.01 -16.09
C SER A 225 0.70 8.74 -15.01
N ALA A 226 -0.46 8.22 -14.61
CA ALA A 226 -1.29 8.77 -13.55
C ALA A 226 -0.57 8.72 -12.19
N LEU A 227 0.14 7.61 -11.88
CA LEU A 227 0.95 7.49 -10.68
C LEU A 227 2.13 8.46 -10.67
N ILE A 228 2.83 8.63 -11.80
CA ILE A 228 3.94 9.58 -11.93
C ILE A 228 3.45 11.01 -11.70
N VAL A 229 2.36 11.41 -12.37
CA VAL A 229 1.77 12.74 -12.21
C VAL A 229 1.35 12.97 -10.75
N THR A 230 0.67 12.00 -10.14
CA THR A 230 0.27 12.05 -8.73
C THR A 230 1.49 12.16 -7.81
N GLY A 231 2.56 11.41 -8.10
CA GLY A 231 3.84 11.45 -7.37
C GLY A 231 4.52 12.81 -7.47
N VAL A 232 4.59 13.41 -8.66
CA VAL A 232 5.17 14.74 -8.87
C VAL A 232 4.40 15.80 -8.07
N PHE A 233 3.06 15.82 -8.17
CA PHE A 233 2.25 16.75 -7.38
C PHE A 233 2.42 16.53 -5.87
N SER A 234 2.49 15.27 -5.43
CA SER A 234 2.73 14.91 -4.04
C SER A 234 4.06 15.47 -3.53
N LEU A 235 5.14 15.36 -4.32
CA LEU A 235 6.45 15.91 -3.97
C LEU A 235 6.46 17.43 -3.92
N MET A 236 5.77 18.10 -4.86
CA MET A 236 5.61 19.56 -4.84
C MET A 236 4.90 20.03 -3.56
N GLY A 237 3.78 19.42 -3.21
CA GLY A 237 3.04 19.75 -1.98
C GLY A 237 3.85 19.44 -0.71
N LEU A 238 4.57 18.32 -0.70
CA LEU A 238 5.46 17.92 0.38
C LEU A 238 6.61 18.91 0.60
N ARG A 239 7.23 19.41 -0.48
CA ARG A 239 8.33 20.40 -0.40
C ARG A 239 7.93 21.63 0.39
N GLU A 240 6.73 22.16 0.15
CA GLU A 240 6.24 23.32 0.88
C GLU A 240 5.91 22.98 2.34
N ARG A 241 5.32 21.80 2.60
CA ARG A 241 5.00 21.38 3.97
C ARG A 241 6.25 21.10 4.81
N ILE A 242 7.32 20.56 4.24
CA ILE A 242 8.57 20.26 4.96
C ILE A 242 9.21 21.54 5.54
N LYS A 243 9.09 22.68 4.86
CA LYS A 243 9.64 23.97 5.32
C LYS A 243 9.04 24.39 6.67
N THR A 244 7.75 24.15 6.87
CA THR A 244 7.02 24.52 8.09
C THR A 244 6.84 23.35 9.06
N ALA A 245 7.30 22.15 8.71
CA ALA A 245 7.08 20.94 9.50
C ALA A 245 7.98 20.87 10.74
N SER A 246 7.43 20.37 11.84
CA SER A 246 8.21 20.02 13.04
C SER A 246 9.19 18.88 12.78
N ASN A 247 10.23 18.75 13.59
CA ASN A 247 11.20 17.65 13.49
C ASN A 247 10.54 16.27 13.60
N ARG A 248 9.48 16.15 14.42
CA ARG A 248 8.69 14.91 14.55
C ARG A 248 7.99 14.56 13.24
N LEU A 249 7.38 15.53 12.56
CA LEU A 249 6.69 15.31 11.29
C LEU A 249 7.68 15.03 10.15
N LYS A 250 8.84 15.68 10.14
CA LYS A 250 9.93 15.42 9.17
C LYS A 250 10.41 13.97 9.22
N LYS A 251 10.55 13.38 10.42
CA LYS A 251 10.89 11.95 10.56
C LYS A 251 9.83 11.03 9.94
N LYS A 252 8.54 11.33 10.10
CA LYS A 252 7.46 10.58 9.45
C LYS A 252 7.53 10.69 7.93
N PHE A 253 7.84 11.86 7.39
CA PHE A 253 8.07 12.02 5.94
C PHE A 253 9.27 11.22 5.45
N GLN A 254 10.37 11.18 6.22
CA GLN A 254 11.51 10.33 5.91
C GLN A 254 11.11 8.86 5.89
N MET A 255 10.35 8.38 6.89
CA MET A 255 9.82 7.01 6.92
C MET A 255 8.97 6.69 5.68
N ILE A 256 8.09 7.60 5.25
CA ILE A 256 7.33 7.45 3.99
C ILE A 256 8.28 7.41 2.78
N GLY A 257 9.30 8.27 2.74
CA GLY A 257 10.31 8.27 1.68
C GLY A 257 11.07 6.95 1.57
N PHE A 258 11.53 6.39 2.68
CA PHE A 258 12.18 5.07 2.68
C PHE A 258 11.23 3.94 2.28
N SER A 259 9.95 4.03 2.63
CA SER A 259 8.96 3.07 2.13
C SER A 259 8.77 3.16 0.61
N LEU A 260 8.78 4.36 0.03
CA LEU A 260 8.73 4.54 -1.43
C LEU A 260 9.95 3.91 -2.10
N VAL A 261 11.15 4.12 -1.54
CA VAL A 261 12.38 3.47 -2.03
C VAL A 261 12.27 1.96 -1.93
N ALA A 262 11.78 1.42 -0.81
CA ALA A 262 11.55 -0.01 -0.62
C ALA A 262 10.64 -0.61 -1.71
N LEU A 263 9.54 0.07 -2.01
CA LEU A 263 8.58 -0.34 -3.03
C LEU A 263 9.15 -0.20 -4.44
N LEU A 264 9.92 0.85 -4.72
CA LEU A 264 10.63 1.00 -6.00
C LEU A 264 11.63 -0.13 -6.19
N THR A 265 12.44 -0.45 -5.18
CA THR A 265 13.38 -1.57 -5.24
C THR A 265 12.66 -2.89 -5.48
N ALA A 266 11.58 -3.16 -4.75
CA ALA A 266 10.77 -4.36 -4.96
C ALA A 266 10.20 -4.42 -6.39
N PHE A 267 9.67 -3.31 -6.91
CA PHE A 267 9.12 -3.19 -8.26
C PHE A 267 10.16 -3.45 -9.35
N PHE A 268 11.33 -2.79 -9.27
CA PHE A 268 12.41 -3.00 -10.24
C PHE A 268 12.95 -4.42 -10.17
N CYS A 269 13.23 -4.91 -8.96
CA CYS A 269 13.73 -6.27 -8.79
C CYS A 269 12.70 -7.32 -9.23
N GLU A 270 11.39 -7.09 -9.05
CA GLU A 270 10.36 -7.96 -9.61
C GLU A 270 10.49 -8.07 -11.13
N GLY A 271 10.56 -6.93 -11.83
CA GLY A 271 10.67 -6.89 -13.28
C GLY A 271 11.95 -7.54 -13.84
N PHE A 272 13.04 -7.61 -13.07
CA PHE A 272 14.31 -8.22 -13.52
C PHE A 272 14.52 -9.66 -13.04
N LEU A 273 14.07 -9.99 -11.83
CA LEU A 273 14.42 -11.25 -11.17
C LEU A 273 13.29 -12.26 -11.24
N TYR A 274 12.04 -11.83 -11.32
CA TYR A 274 10.87 -12.70 -11.19
C TYR A 274 10.08 -12.76 -12.50
N ALA A 275 9.41 -13.88 -12.75
CA ALA A 275 8.56 -14.08 -13.93
C ALA A 275 7.20 -13.34 -13.85
N GLY A 276 6.99 -12.51 -12.82
CA GLY A 276 5.72 -11.87 -12.52
C GLY A 276 5.61 -10.46 -13.09
N SER A 277 4.38 -10.05 -13.43
CA SER A 277 4.07 -8.68 -13.81
C SER A 277 4.17 -7.75 -12.60
N PRO A 278 4.97 -6.67 -12.64
CA PRO A 278 5.24 -5.91 -11.44
C PRO A 278 4.03 -5.11 -10.95
N LYS A 279 3.64 -5.31 -9.68
CA LYS A 279 2.39 -4.78 -9.13
C LYS A 279 2.53 -3.32 -8.67
N MET A 280 2.12 -2.39 -9.53
CA MET A 280 2.12 -0.94 -9.25
C MET A 280 1.18 -0.50 -8.11
N HIS A 281 0.21 -1.33 -7.73
CA HIS A 281 -0.80 -1.01 -6.72
C HIS A 281 -0.18 -0.66 -5.35
N LEU A 282 0.98 -1.23 -5.04
CA LEU A 282 1.73 -0.98 -3.81
C LEU A 282 2.07 0.50 -3.57
N PHE A 283 2.31 1.27 -4.63
CA PHE A 283 2.69 2.68 -4.52
C PHE A 283 1.55 3.55 -3.99
N LEU A 284 0.29 3.08 -4.02
CA LEU A 284 -0.84 3.86 -3.52
C LEU A 284 -0.70 4.24 -2.05
N MET A 285 -0.11 3.39 -1.21
CA MET A 285 -0.01 3.67 0.22
C MET A 285 0.77 4.95 0.54
N PRO A 286 2.06 5.04 0.18
CA PRO A 286 2.80 6.27 0.42
C PRO A 286 2.27 7.44 -0.42
N LEU A 287 1.81 7.19 -1.66
CA LEU A 287 1.31 8.27 -2.52
C LEU A 287 0.06 8.91 -1.94
N CYS A 288 -0.92 8.16 -1.42
CA CYS A 288 -2.15 8.76 -0.87
C CYS A 288 -1.87 9.62 0.37
N LEU A 289 -0.92 9.22 1.21
CA LEU A 289 -0.50 10.00 2.38
C LEU A 289 0.17 11.32 1.96
N LEU A 290 0.95 11.33 0.88
CA LEU A 290 1.64 12.53 0.38
C LEU A 290 0.73 13.40 -0.50
N PHE A 291 -0.18 12.80 -1.26
CA PHE A 291 -1.05 13.50 -2.21
C PHE A 291 -2.13 14.36 -1.53
N ALA A 292 -2.40 14.14 -0.24
CA ALA A 292 -3.27 15.02 0.52
C ALA A 292 -2.71 16.46 0.67
N PHE A 293 -1.39 16.65 0.64
CA PHE A 293 -0.78 17.97 0.78
C PHE A 293 -1.10 18.94 -0.37
N PRO A 294 -0.84 18.61 -1.65
CA PRO A 294 -1.18 19.51 -2.75
C PRO A 294 -2.68 19.80 -2.83
N LEU A 295 -3.55 18.83 -2.50
CA LEU A 295 -5.01 19.00 -2.54
C LEU A 295 -5.55 19.96 -1.46
N LEU A 296 -4.88 20.06 -0.32
CA LEU A 296 -5.28 20.91 0.80
C LEU A 296 -4.67 22.31 0.76
N GLN A 297 -3.69 22.55 -0.13
CA GLN A 297 -3.09 23.87 -0.29
C GLN A 297 -4.05 24.82 -1.02
N LYS A 298 -4.50 25.88 -0.34
CA LYS A 298 -5.36 26.94 -0.92
C LYS A 298 -4.72 27.73 -2.08
N ARG A 299 -3.40 27.65 -2.25
CA ARG A 299 -2.63 28.27 -3.36
C ARG A 299 -1.44 27.39 -3.68
N MET A 300 -1.56 26.52 -4.68
CA MET A 300 -0.38 26.15 -5.46
C MET A 300 -0.03 27.39 -6.28
N ARG A 301 0.86 28.26 -5.76
CA ARG A 301 1.50 29.27 -6.60
C ARG A 301 2.37 28.51 -7.58
N PHE A 302 1.84 28.18 -8.75
CA PHE A 302 2.68 27.83 -9.88
C PHE A 302 3.66 28.98 -10.04
N ALA A 303 4.95 28.67 -9.98
CA ALA A 303 6.01 29.65 -10.15
C ALA A 303 5.84 30.24 -11.55
N THR A 304 5.29 31.45 -11.64
CA THR A 304 5.56 32.35 -12.73
C THR A 304 6.95 32.92 -12.46
N SER A 305 7.97 32.27 -13.03
CA SER A 305 9.24 32.90 -13.37
C SER A 305 9.33 32.96 -14.89
#